data_AF-A0A374W5E6-F1
#
_entry.id   AF-A0A374W5E6-F1
#
_cell.length_a   1.000
_cell.length_b   1.000
_cell.length_c   1.000
_cell.angle_alpha   90.00
_cell.angle_beta   90.00
_cell.angle_gamma   90.00
#
_symmetry.space_group_name_H-M   'P 1'
#
loop_
_entity.id
_entity.type
_entity.pdbx_description
1 polymer ?
#
loop_
_entity_poly.entity_id
_entity_poly.type
_entity_poly.pdbx_seq_one_letter_code
_entity_poly.pdbx_strand_id
1 'polypeptide(L)'
;MKNLLIISLFLFSTASISAQQVISSAGSTKENISWTIGEVVTETTIGDFCVLQGFNQSDDLGPASIESVKSTIEFNIYPNPVTDKLIIECQNNESYTWKLTNLIGQEIAHSQPFTNNTTVDMTVYTPGNYLLTVLSDREIKTITIIKK
;
A
#
# COMPACT_ATOMS: atom_id res chain seq x y z
N MET A 1 50.88 21.06 -7.31
CA MET A 1 50.45 20.80 -5.91
C MET A 1 48.94 20.97 -5.71
N LYS A 2 48.31 22.03 -6.24
CA LYS A 2 46.86 22.28 -6.13
C LYS A 2 45.97 21.12 -6.62
N ASN A 3 46.35 20.46 -7.71
CA ASN A 3 45.59 19.33 -8.26
C ASN A 3 45.73 18.03 -7.41
N LEU A 4 46.84 17.88 -6.68
CA LEU A 4 47.06 16.71 -5.81
C LEU A 4 46.17 16.79 -4.55
N LEU A 5 45.94 18.00 -4.05
CA LEU A 5 45.08 18.26 -2.90
C LEU A 5 43.60 17.99 -3.21
N ILE A 6 43.16 18.30 -4.44
CA ILE A 6 41.80 17.99 -4.92
C ILE A 6 41.56 16.47 -5.03
N ILE A 7 42.56 15.71 -5.53
CA ILE A 7 42.48 14.25 -5.63
C ILE A 7 42.40 13.62 -4.23
N SER A 8 43.20 14.11 -3.26
CA SER A 8 43.16 13.65 -1.87
C SER A 8 41.79 13.89 -1.21
N LEU A 9 41.12 15.00 -1.54
CA LEU A 9 39.81 15.33 -0.97
C LEU A 9 38.70 14.41 -1.52
N PHE A 10 38.80 14.00 -2.79
CA PHE A 10 37.86 13.09 -3.43
C PHE A 10 38.02 11.64 -2.95
N LEU A 11 39.23 11.23 -2.55
CA LEU A 11 39.49 9.93 -1.94
C LEU A 11 38.87 9.80 -0.55
N PHE A 12 38.80 10.90 0.22
CA PHE A 12 38.26 10.89 1.58
C PHE A 12 36.73 10.77 1.65
N SER A 13 36.00 11.18 0.60
CA SER A 13 34.52 11.14 0.61
C SER A 13 33.92 9.75 0.37
N THR A 14 34.71 8.80 -0.13
CA THR A 14 34.25 7.42 -0.39
C THR A 14 34.31 6.50 0.84
N ALA A 15 34.87 6.97 1.96
CA ALA A 15 35.07 6.16 3.17
C ALA A 15 33.81 5.96 4.04
N SER A 16 32.65 6.52 3.64
CA SER A 16 31.44 6.57 4.49
C SER A 16 30.23 5.85 3.89
N ILE A 17 30.44 4.73 3.19
CA ILE A 17 29.32 3.87 2.76
C ILE A 17 28.96 2.95 3.93
N SER A 18 27.93 3.30 4.69
CA SER A 18 27.31 2.37 5.64
C SER A 18 26.38 1.42 4.89
N ALA A 19 26.68 0.12 4.92
CA ALA A 19 25.78 -0.92 4.43
C ALA A 19 24.77 -1.33 5.52
N GLN A 20 23.70 -2.04 5.13
CA GLN A 20 22.73 -2.62 6.07
C GLN A 20 23.44 -3.50 7.10
N GLN A 21 23.05 -3.37 8.36
CA GLN A 21 23.61 -4.14 9.48
C GLN A 21 22.52 -5.01 10.10
N VAL A 22 22.86 -6.27 10.38
CA VAL A 22 22.00 -7.21 11.10
C VAL A 22 22.70 -7.58 12.40
N ILE A 23 22.01 -7.45 13.54
CA ILE A 23 22.50 -7.93 14.84
C ILE A 23 22.11 -9.41 14.95
N SER A 24 23.10 -10.29 14.89
CA SER A 24 22.92 -11.75 15.02
C SER A 24 23.90 -12.34 16.03
N SER A 25 23.59 -13.50 16.60
CA SER A 25 24.50 -14.22 17.50
C SER A 25 25.71 -14.82 16.79
N ALA A 26 25.59 -15.09 15.49
CA ALA A 26 26.66 -15.56 14.61
C ALA A 26 26.29 -15.27 13.14
N GLY A 27 27.28 -15.18 12.25
CA GLY A 27 27.04 -14.93 10.81
C GLY A 27 28.29 -14.47 10.07
N SER A 28 28.26 -14.47 8.75
CA SER A 28 29.35 -13.98 7.90
C SER A 28 28.85 -13.53 6.52
N THR A 29 29.62 -12.67 5.86
CA THR A 29 29.38 -12.24 4.48
C THR A 29 30.58 -12.63 3.62
N LYS A 30 30.33 -13.34 2.52
CA LYS A 30 31.34 -13.65 1.50
C LYS A 30 30.75 -13.45 0.11
N GLU A 31 31.40 -12.61 -0.70
CA GLU A 31 31.12 -12.47 -2.14
C GLU A 31 29.62 -12.30 -2.46
N ASN A 32 28.96 -11.38 -1.77
CA ASN A 32 27.52 -11.05 -1.86
C ASN A 32 26.56 -12.05 -1.23
N ILE A 33 27.06 -13.11 -0.60
CA ILE A 33 26.25 -14.04 0.20
C ILE A 33 26.47 -13.72 1.67
N SER A 34 25.42 -13.23 2.32
CA SER A 34 25.38 -13.03 3.78
C SER A 34 24.52 -14.11 4.42
N TRP A 35 25.02 -14.69 5.50
CA TRP A 35 24.26 -15.65 6.32
C TRP A 35 24.42 -15.31 7.79
N THR A 36 23.37 -15.58 8.56
CA THR A 36 23.32 -15.39 10.01
C THR A 36 22.77 -16.65 10.68
N ILE A 37 23.26 -16.96 11.88
CA ILE A 37 22.81 -18.06 12.74
C ILE A 37 22.35 -17.45 14.07
N GLY A 38 21.09 -17.73 14.40
CA GLY A 38 20.42 -17.33 15.65
C GLY A 38 19.73 -15.97 15.54
N GLU A 39 18.44 -15.98 15.88
CA GLU A 39 17.55 -14.82 15.94
C GLU A 39 17.51 -14.34 17.40
N VAL A 40 17.99 -13.13 17.68
CA VAL A 40 17.98 -12.57 19.06
C VAL A 40 16.64 -11.88 19.38
N VAL A 41 15.88 -11.50 18.35
CA VAL A 41 14.60 -10.79 18.45
C VAL A 41 13.57 -11.49 17.57
N THR A 42 12.62 -12.19 18.18
CA THR A 42 11.56 -12.96 17.49
C THR A 42 10.23 -12.21 17.39
N GLU A 43 10.19 -10.92 17.74
CA GLU A 43 8.98 -10.10 17.69
C GLU A 43 9.30 -8.70 17.15
N THR A 44 8.51 -8.25 16.16
CA THR A 44 8.62 -6.89 15.64
C THR A 44 7.98 -5.92 16.63
N THR A 45 8.76 -4.98 17.14
CA THR A 45 8.26 -3.91 18.01
C THR A 45 8.26 -2.59 17.26
N ILE A 46 7.09 -1.95 17.17
CA ILE A 46 6.90 -0.67 16.49
C ILE A 46 6.62 0.41 17.55
N GLY A 47 7.57 1.33 17.72
CA GLY A 47 7.46 2.55 18.54
C GLY A 47 8.08 3.74 17.80
N ASP A 48 8.78 4.63 18.51
CA ASP A 48 9.57 5.72 17.87
C ASP A 48 10.71 5.18 16.98
N PHE A 49 11.15 3.95 17.27
CA PHE A 49 12.06 3.16 16.45
C PHE A 49 11.39 1.80 16.15
N CYS A 50 11.61 1.28 14.95
CA CYS A 50 11.14 -0.04 14.54
C CYS A 50 12.27 -1.05 14.72
N VAL A 51 12.04 -2.07 15.54
CA VAL A 51 12.94 -3.22 15.69
C VAL A 51 12.28 -4.41 15.01
N LEU A 52 12.91 -4.91 13.95
CA LEU A 52 12.43 -6.04 13.16
C LEU A 52 13.02 -7.37 13.65
N GLN A 53 12.45 -8.48 13.21
CA GLN A 53 12.80 -9.86 13.59
C GLN A 53 14.18 -10.36 13.09
N GLY A 54 15.22 -9.52 13.07
CA GLY A 54 16.60 -9.95 12.77
C GLY A 54 16.87 -10.51 11.37
N PHE A 55 15.89 -10.49 10.45
CA PHE A 55 16.11 -10.82 9.04
C PHE A 55 16.71 -9.64 8.28
N ASN A 56 17.65 -9.92 7.37
CA ASN A 56 18.08 -8.95 6.37
C ASN A 56 16.94 -8.74 5.38
N GLN A 57 16.03 -7.81 5.66
CA GLN A 57 15.01 -7.41 4.71
C GLN A 57 15.71 -6.58 3.64
N SER A 58 15.61 -7.01 2.38
CA SER A 58 15.93 -6.15 1.24
C SER A 58 15.21 -4.82 1.45
N ASP A 59 15.91 -3.70 1.21
CA ASP A 59 15.31 -2.35 1.27
C ASP A 59 13.93 -2.43 0.63
N ASP A 60 12.93 -1.88 1.31
CA ASP A 60 11.53 -1.88 0.95
C ASP A 60 11.36 -1.36 -0.49
N LEU A 61 11.58 -2.23 -1.46
CA LEU A 61 11.01 -2.16 -2.78
C LEU A 61 9.58 -2.64 -2.58
N GLY A 62 8.76 -1.80 -1.95
CA GLY A 62 7.33 -1.81 -2.18
C GLY A 62 7.13 -2.04 -3.68
N PRO A 63 6.15 -2.89 -4.06
CA PRO A 63 6.06 -3.48 -5.40
C PRO A 63 6.42 -2.44 -6.44
N ALA A 64 7.55 -2.67 -7.14
CA ALA A 64 8.21 -1.72 -8.03
C ALA A 64 7.15 -0.82 -8.64
N SER A 65 7.10 0.43 -8.14
CA SER A 65 6.01 1.38 -8.33
C SER A 65 5.21 1.00 -9.57
N ILE A 66 4.08 0.32 -9.39
CA ILE A 66 3.01 0.48 -10.38
C ILE A 66 2.91 1.99 -10.40
N GLU A 67 3.25 2.63 -11.53
CA GLU A 67 2.84 4.01 -11.73
C GLU A 67 1.36 3.96 -11.39
N SER A 68 1.01 4.41 -10.18
CA SER A 68 -0.37 4.49 -9.78
C SER A 68 -0.85 5.48 -10.80
N VAL A 69 -1.51 4.99 -11.87
CA VAL A 69 -2.21 5.85 -12.81
C VAL A 69 -3.03 6.67 -11.87
N LYS A 70 -2.63 7.93 -11.71
CA LYS A 70 -3.26 8.82 -10.76
C LYS A 70 -4.62 8.99 -11.36
N SER A 71 -5.55 8.16 -10.89
CA SER A 71 -6.95 8.15 -11.27
C SER A 71 -7.33 9.62 -11.16
N THR A 72 -7.60 10.22 -12.31
CA THR A 72 -7.85 11.67 -12.36
C THR A 72 -9.22 11.94 -11.75
N ILE A 73 -10.01 10.89 -11.56
CA ILE A 73 -11.31 10.89 -10.93
C ILE A 73 -11.15 10.68 -9.43
N GLU A 74 -11.38 11.76 -8.68
CA GLU A 74 -11.58 11.66 -7.24
C GLU A 74 -12.97 11.06 -6.96
N PHE A 75 -12.97 9.81 -6.49
CA PHE A 75 -14.16 9.17 -5.94
C PHE A 75 -14.21 9.37 -4.43
N ASN A 76 -15.29 10.02 -3.95
CA ASN A 76 -15.59 10.15 -2.52
C ASN A 76 -16.67 9.15 -2.15
N ILE A 77 -16.34 8.21 -1.25
CA ILE A 77 -17.27 7.15 -0.85
C ILE A 77 -17.38 7.14 0.67
N TYR A 78 -18.57 7.41 1.19
CA TYR A 78 -18.78 7.65 2.62
C TYR A 78 -20.22 7.37 3.05
N PRO A 79 -20.47 7.11 4.36
CA PRO A 79 -19.45 6.85 5.37
C PRO A 79 -18.86 5.44 5.22
N ASN A 80 -17.59 5.28 5.61
CA ASN A 80 -16.99 3.96 5.80
C ASN A 80 -16.30 3.98 7.18
N PRO A 81 -16.78 3.24 8.19
CA PRO A 81 -17.85 2.23 8.16
C PRO A 81 -19.28 2.77 7.91
N VAL A 82 -20.15 1.95 7.33
CA VAL A 82 -21.55 2.28 6.98
C VAL A 82 -22.57 1.48 7.81
N THR A 83 -23.70 2.08 8.14
CA THR A 83 -24.85 1.40 8.76
C THR A 83 -25.98 1.21 7.75
N ASP A 84 -26.54 2.29 7.20
CA ASP A 84 -27.76 2.21 6.38
C ASP A 84 -27.56 2.66 4.93
N LYS A 85 -26.88 3.79 4.72
CA LYS A 85 -26.74 4.39 3.39
C LYS A 85 -25.28 4.69 3.10
N LEU A 86 -24.80 4.17 1.97
CA LEU A 86 -23.47 4.49 1.44
C LEU A 86 -23.64 5.44 0.25
N ILE A 87 -22.94 6.57 0.29
CA ILE A 87 -22.95 7.59 -0.76
C ILE A 87 -21.67 7.43 -1.58
N ILE A 88 -21.83 7.42 -2.89
CA ILE A 88 -20.75 7.40 -3.88
C ILE A 88 -20.86 8.70 -4.67
N GLU A 89 -19.83 9.54 -4.58
CA GLU A 89 -19.70 10.77 -5.36
C GLU A 89 -18.51 10.66 -6.32
N CYS A 90 -18.74 11.12 -7.54
CA CYS A 90 -17.77 11.18 -8.64
C CYS A 90 -17.73 12.63 -9.13
N GLN A 91 -16.54 13.22 -9.21
CA GLN A 91 -16.42 14.66 -9.50
C GLN A 91 -16.62 15.05 -10.98
N ASN A 92 -16.67 14.09 -11.91
CA ASN A 92 -16.86 14.38 -13.33
C ASN A 92 -18.28 13.98 -13.80
N ASN A 93 -18.73 14.57 -14.91
CA ASN A 93 -20.02 14.25 -15.55
C ASN A 93 -19.93 12.99 -16.44
N GLU A 94 -19.08 12.01 -16.11
CA GLU A 94 -19.03 10.73 -16.82
C GLU A 94 -20.16 9.78 -16.35
N SER A 95 -20.40 8.73 -17.12
CA SER A 95 -21.33 7.67 -16.74
C SER A 95 -20.59 6.61 -15.94
N TYR A 96 -21.11 6.30 -14.77
CA TYR A 96 -20.55 5.33 -13.84
C TYR A 96 -21.54 4.21 -13.55
N THR A 97 -21.01 3.04 -13.22
CA THR A 97 -21.77 2.00 -12.53
C THR A 97 -21.01 1.55 -11.30
N TRP A 98 -21.71 0.97 -10.34
CA TRP A 98 -21.07 0.29 -9.22
C TRP A 98 -21.55 -1.15 -9.12
N LYS A 99 -20.68 -2.00 -8.58
CA LYS A 99 -21.00 -3.36 -8.16
C LYS A 99 -20.51 -3.59 -6.75
N LEU A 100 -21.30 -4.32 -5.98
CA LEU A 100 -20.97 -4.74 -4.63
C LEU A 100 -20.74 -6.24 -4.66
N THR A 101 -19.61 -6.67 -4.11
CA THR A 101 -19.21 -8.08 -4.04
C THR A 101 -18.89 -8.46 -2.59
N ASN A 102 -19.19 -9.70 -2.22
CA ASN A 102 -18.77 -10.23 -0.92
C ASN A 102 -17.30 -10.72 -0.96
N LEU A 103 -16.76 -11.12 0.19
CA LEU A 103 -15.36 -11.55 0.31
C LEU A 103 -15.02 -12.84 -0.47
N ILE A 104 -16.01 -13.62 -0.88
CA ILE A 104 -15.81 -14.80 -1.74
C ILE A 104 -15.89 -14.47 -3.24
N GLY A 105 -16.05 -13.18 -3.59
CA GLY A 105 -16.08 -12.69 -4.97
C GLY A 105 -17.44 -12.79 -5.66
N GLN A 106 -18.50 -13.15 -4.93
CA GLN A 106 -19.86 -13.17 -5.47
C GLN A 106 -20.41 -11.75 -5.56
N GLU A 107 -20.94 -11.37 -6.73
CA GLU A 107 -21.69 -10.13 -6.91
C GLU A 107 -23.05 -10.24 -6.21
N ILE A 108 -23.32 -9.29 -5.32
CA ILE A 108 -24.56 -9.24 -4.54
C ILE A 108 -25.49 -8.12 -4.99
N ALA A 109 -24.95 -7.07 -5.60
CA ALA A 109 -25.73 -5.97 -6.17
C ALA A 109 -24.92 -5.19 -7.21
N HIS A 110 -25.63 -4.54 -8.12
CA HIS A 110 -25.06 -3.58 -9.06
C HIS A 110 -26.05 -2.45 -9.35
N SER A 111 -25.53 -1.37 -9.93
CA SER A 111 -26.31 -0.20 -10.29
C SER A 111 -26.68 -0.15 -11.76
N GLN A 112 -27.74 0.61 -12.05
CA GLN A 112 -27.86 1.21 -13.37
C GLN A 112 -26.84 2.35 -13.53
N PRO A 113 -26.52 2.77 -14.77
CA PRO A 113 -25.62 3.89 -14.99
C PRO A 113 -26.11 5.17 -14.30
N PHE A 114 -25.19 5.88 -13.63
CA PHE A 114 -25.45 7.14 -12.94
C PHE A 114 -24.36 8.18 -13.25
N THR A 115 -24.61 9.44 -12.89
CA THR A 115 -23.68 10.56 -13.07
C THR A 115 -23.61 11.37 -11.77
N ASN A 116 -22.44 11.87 -11.42
CA ASN A 116 -22.12 12.66 -10.21
C ASN A 116 -22.29 11.94 -8.88
N ASN A 117 -23.45 11.38 -8.55
CA ASN A 117 -23.63 10.66 -7.30
C ASN A 117 -24.69 9.56 -7.37
N THR A 118 -24.61 8.63 -6.41
CA THR A 118 -25.64 7.63 -6.15
C THR A 118 -25.59 7.20 -4.69
N THR A 119 -26.71 6.69 -4.19
CA THR A 119 -26.82 6.09 -2.86
C THR A 119 -27.04 4.60 -2.99
N VAL A 120 -26.32 3.82 -2.19
CA VAL A 120 -26.51 2.39 -2.01
C VAL A 120 -27.22 2.15 -0.68
N ASP A 121 -28.36 1.46 -0.73
CA ASP A 121 -29.04 0.99 0.46
C ASP A 121 -28.29 -0.23 1.01
N MET A 122 -27.71 -0.08 2.20
CA MET A 122 -26.93 -1.10 2.89
C MET A 122 -27.72 -1.82 3.99
N THR A 123 -28.98 -1.44 4.24
CA THR A 123 -29.81 -2.00 5.32
C THR A 123 -30.10 -3.49 5.15
N VAL A 124 -30.14 -3.95 3.89
CA VAL A 124 -30.44 -5.34 3.53
C VAL A 124 -29.25 -6.30 3.66
N TYR A 125 -28.03 -5.78 3.86
CA TYR A 125 -26.81 -6.59 3.94
C TYR A 125 -26.39 -6.84 5.39
N THR A 126 -25.89 -8.04 5.65
CA THR A 126 -25.40 -8.43 6.97
C THR A 126 -24.11 -7.67 7.34
N PRO A 127 -23.85 -7.41 8.64
CA PRO A 127 -22.58 -6.85 9.10
C PRO A 127 -21.37 -7.63 8.59
N GLY A 128 -20.34 -6.91 8.15
CA GLY A 128 -19.14 -7.51 7.55
C GLY A 128 -18.45 -6.62 6.52
N ASN A 129 -17.43 -7.20 5.88
CA ASN A 129 -16.67 -6.50 4.84
C ASN A 129 -17.22 -6.83 3.45
N TYR A 130 -17.31 -5.81 2.62
CA TYR A 130 -17.72 -5.91 1.22
C TYR A 130 -16.72 -5.18 0.34
N LEU A 131 -16.61 -5.61 -0.92
CA LEU A 131 -15.82 -4.93 -1.93
C LEU A 131 -16.77 -4.16 -2.85
N LEU A 132 -16.66 -2.83 -2.81
CA LEU A 132 -17.36 -1.94 -3.73
C LEU A 132 -16.43 -1.58 -4.87
N THR A 133 -16.82 -1.93 -6.09
CA THR A 133 -16.14 -1.48 -7.31
C THR A 133 -17.00 -0.44 -8.01
N VAL A 134 -16.44 0.74 -8.25
CA VAL A 134 -17.01 1.78 -9.09
C VAL A 134 -16.24 1.80 -10.40
N LEU A 135 -16.96 1.80 -11.53
CA LEU A 135 -16.37 1.69 -12.85
C LEU A 135 -16.99 2.68 -13.84
N SER A 136 -16.13 3.27 -14.67
CA SER A 136 -16.47 4.01 -15.89
C SER A 136 -15.79 3.34 -17.08
N ASP A 137 -15.96 3.89 -18.29
CA ASP A 137 -15.31 3.40 -19.50
C ASP A 137 -13.78 3.44 -19.44
N ARG A 138 -13.20 4.26 -18.55
CA ARG A 138 -11.75 4.50 -18.47
C ARG A 138 -11.12 4.11 -17.14
N GLU A 139 -11.88 4.14 -16.05
CA GLU A 139 -11.34 3.95 -14.72
C GLU A 139 -12.16 2.94 -13.91
N ILE A 140 -11.45 2.17 -13.09
CA ILE A 140 -12.04 1.21 -12.16
C ILE A 140 -11.40 1.46 -10.80
N LYS A 141 -12.22 1.70 -9.78
CA LYS A 141 -11.78 1.83 -8.39
C LYS A 141 -12.50 0.81 -7.53
N THR A 142 -11.74 0.01 -6.78
CA THR A 142 -12.29 -0.94 -5.81
C THR A 142 -11.86 -0.55 -4.42
N ILE A 143 -12.81 -0.50 -3.49
CA ILE A 143 -12.54 -0.22 -2.07
C ILE A 143 -13.28 -1.21 -1.17
N THR A 144 -12.71 -1.45 0.01
CA THR A 144 -13.35 -2.25 1.05
C THR A 144 -14.28 -1.38 1.89
N ILE A 145 -15.54 -1.79 2.02
CA ILE A 145 -16.57 -1.16 2.84
C ILE A 145 -16.84 -2.02 4.06
N ILE A 146 -16.87 -1.40 5.23
CA ILE A 146 -17.18 -2.05 6.50
C ILE A 146 -18.65 -1.74 6.86
N LYS A 147 -19.52 -2.76 6.78
CA LYS A 147 -20.91 -2.68 7.26
C LYS A 147 -20.96 -3.03 8.75
N LYS A 148 -21.53 -2.12 9.55
CA LYS A 148 -21.80 -2.33 10.99
C LYS A 148 -23.04 -3.17 11.24
#